data_AF-A0A5D3J3U6-F1
#
_entry.id   AF-A0A5D3J3U6-F1
#
_cell.length_a   1.000
_cell.length_b   1.000
_cell.length_c   1.000
_cell.angle_alpha   90.00
_cell.angle_beta   90.00
_cell.angle_gamma   90.00
#
_symmetry.space_group_name_H-M   'P 1'
#
loop_
_entity.id
_entity.type
_entity.pdbx_description
1 polymer ?
#
loop_
_entity_poly.entity_id
_entity_poly.type
_entity_poly.pdbx_seq_one_letter_code
_entity_poly.pdbx_strand_id
1 'polypeptide(L)'
;GLLHTTTPKIAEKSGVSVGSIYQYFENKDQIIEELLRRKSELLGQQLKELVIQQGNIPLELLIPLAIELGFNALKADHGFFIEVLKHWHDYSHSQAAQILEKHFFEVGLYTFSRNPHQWDFEQVKHKCFVIIN
;
A
#
# COMPACT_ATOMS: atom_id res chain seq x y z
N GLY A 1 12.03 5.97 14.94
CA GLY A 1 10.72 6.15 14.28
C GLY A 1 10.80 7.27 13.27
N LEU A 2 9.79 7.37 12.40
CA LEU A 2 9.72 8.34 11.29
C LEU A 2 10.01 9.77 11.77
N LEU A 3 9.46 10.14 12.93
CA LEU A 3 9.53 11.48 13.51
C LEU A 3 10.96 11.97 13.82
N HIS A 4 11.91 11.07 14.09
CA HIS A 4 13.29 11.42 14.41
C HIS A 4 14.24 11.41 13.20
N THR A 5 13.69 11.15 12.02
CA THR A 5 14.41 11.16 10.74
C THR A 5 14.71 12.60 10.36
N THR A 6 15.91 12.87 9.85
CA THR A 6 16.30 14.20 9.34
C THR A 6 17.12 14.04 8.06
N THR A 7 17.06 15.03 7.17
CA THR A 7 17.84 15.04 5.92
C THR A 7 19.34 14.81 6.17
N PRO A 8 19.99 15.42 7.17
CA PRO A 8 21.39 15.14 7.48
C PRO A 8 21.65 13.68 7.88
N LYS A 9 20.79 13.07 8.70
CA LYS A 9 20.93 11.65 9.10
C LYS A 9 20.74 10.71 7.91
N ILE A 10 19.84 11.06 6.98
CA ILE A 10 19.64 10.30 5.74
C ILE A 10 20.91 10.36 4.89
N ALA A 11 21.46 11.57 4.68
CA ALA A 11 22.68 11.78 3.90
C ALA A 11 23.88 11.01 4.48
N GLU A 12 24.08 11.11 5.80
CA GLU A 12 25.11 10.37 6.54
C GLU A 12 24.98 8.86 6.33
N LYS A 13 23.79 8.29 6.52
CA LYS A 13 23.56 6.85 6.36
C LYS A 13 23.66 6.37 4.91
N SER A 14 23.40 7.23 3.93
CA SER A 14 23.45 6.89 2.51
C SER A 14 24.80 7.16 1.86
N GLY A 15 25.75 7.77 2.58
CA GLY A 15 27.08 8.08 2.07
C GLY A 15 27.09 9.18 1.00
N VAL A 16 26.06 10.04 0.98
CA VAL A 16 25.96 11.18 0.05
C VAL A 16 26.00 12.51 0.78
N SER A 17 26.26 13.60 0.06
CA SER A 17 26.23 14.93 0.66
C SER A 17 24.79 15.35 0.98
N VAL A 18 24.60 16.15 2.04
CA VAL A 18 23.30 16.74 2.35
C VAL A 18 22.77 17.58 1.17
N GLY A 19 23.67 18.29 0.47
CA GLY A 19 23.34 19.05 -0.74
C GLY A 19 22.78 18.18 -1.86
N SER A 20 23.28 16.95 -2.02
CA SER A 20 22.78 15.99 -3.00
C SER A 20 21.33 15.57 -2.69
N ILE A 21 20.95 15.45 -1.41
CA ILE A 21 19.56 15.15 -1.06
C ILE A 21 18.64 16.33 -1.43
N TYR A 22 19.05 17.56 -1.10
CA TYR A 22 18.27 18.76 -1.40
C TYR A 22 18.10 19.05 -2.90
N GLN A 23 18.89 18.42 -3.77
CA GLN A 23 18.68 18.48 -5.22
C GLN A 23 17.44 17.70 -5.69
N TYR A 24 16.99 16.71 -4.93
CA TYR A 24 15.86 15.85 -5.30
C TYR A 24 14.66 16.00 -4.37
N PHE A 25 14.89 16.38 -3.12
CA PHE A 25 13.85 16.47 -2.09
C PHE A 25 14.03 17.74 -1.27
N GLU A 26 12.97 18.55 -1.17
CA GLU A 26 12.97 19.80 -0.42
C GLU A 26 13.09 19.56 1.09
N ASN A 27 12.58 18.43 1.57
CA ASN A 27 12.58 18.07 2.99
C ASN A 27 12.47 16.55 3.18
N LYS A 28 12.55 16.11 4.44
CA LYS A 28 12.44 14.68 4.81
C LYS A 28 11.06 14.09 4.47
N ASP A 29 10.01 14.90 4.46
CA ASP A 29 8.64 14.41 4.31
C ASP A 29 8.39 13.98 2.87
N GLN A 30 8.92 14.71 1.88
CA GLN A 30 8.90 14.27 0.48
C GLN A 30 9.61 12.92 0.27
N ILE A 31 10.70 12.66 0.99
CA ILE A 31 11.40 11.36 0.93
C ILE A 31 10.50 10.25 1.48
N ILE A 32 9.87 10.50 2.62
CA ILE A 32 8.97 9.54 3.28
C ILE A 32 7.74 9.29 2.40
N GLU A 33 7.13 10.32 1.84
CA GLU A 33 5.97 10.22 0.95
C GLU A 33 6.30 9.42 -0.30
N GLU A 34 7.43 9.70 -0.96
CA GLU A 34 7.84 8.96 -2.16
C GLU A 34 8.18 7.50 -1.84
N LEU A 35 8.80 7.25 -0.67
CA LEU A 35 9.05 5.88 -0.21
C LEU A 35 7.74 5.14 0.08
N LEU A 36 6.80 5.79 0.76
CA LEU A 36 5.48 5.24 1.07
C LEU A 36 4.70 4.97 -0.21
N ARG A 37 4.69 5.90 -1.17
CA ARG A 37 4.06 5.74 -2.49
C ARG A 37 4.56 4.50 -3.21
N ARG A 38 5.88 4.31 -3.31
CA ARG A 38 6.48 3.13 -3.97
C ARG A 38 6.14 1.83 -3.27
N LYS A 39 6.17 1.82 -1.94
CA LYS A 39 5.85 0.62 -1.15
C LYS A 39 4.36 0.26 -1.26
N SER A 40 3.47 1.25 -1.25
CA SER A 40 2.04 1.05 -1.48
C SER A 40 1.74 0.48 -2.87
N GLU A 41 2.42 0.98 -3.91
CA GLU A 41 2.29 0.44 -5.26
C GLU A 41 2.73 -1.02 -5.32
N LEU A 42 3.88 -1.34 -4.74
CA LEU A 42 4.39 -2.71 -4.68
C LEU A 42 3.42 -3.64 -3.93
N LEU A 43 2.91 -3.22 -2.76
CA LEU A 43 1.98 -4.02 -1.97
C LEU A 43 0.68 -4.28 -2.73
N GLY A 44 0.11 -3.23 -3.36
CA GLY A 44 -1.09 -3.36 -4.17
C GLY A 44 -0.90 -4.31 -5.35
N GLN A 45 0.23 -4.21 -6.04
CA GLN A 45 0.60 -5.11 -7.13
C GLN A 45 0.77 -6.56 -6.66
N GLN A 46 1.43 -6.80 -5.53
CA GLN A 46 1.58 -8.15 -4.95
C GLN A 46 0.23 -8.77 -4.58
N LEU A 47 -0.69 -7.98 -4.02
CA LEU A 47 -2.04 -8.44 -3.72
C LEU A 47 -2.79 -8.79 -5.00
N LYS A 48 -2.69 -7.94 -6.02
CA LYS A 48 -3.30 -8.18 -7.32
C LYS A 48 -2.76 -9.46 -7.97
N GLU A 49 -1.46 -9.69 -7.93
CA GLU A 49 -0.83 -10.92 -8.42
C GLU A 49 -1.32 -12.15 -7.67
N LEU A 50 -1.37 -12.09 -6.33
CA LEU A 50 -1.91 -13.15 -5.49
C LEU A 50 -3.34 -13.55 -5.91
N VAL A 51 -4.19 -12.56 -6.19
CA VAL A 51 -5.60 -12.77 -6.51
C VAL A 51 -5.81 -13.19 -7.98
N ILE A 52 -5.10 -12.58 -8.93
CA ILE A 52 -5.32 -12.77 -10.37
C ILE A 52 -4.55 -13.99 -10.90
N GLN A 53 -3.28 -14.16 -10.54
CA GLN A 53 -2.44 -15.20 -11.13
C GLN A 53 -2.73 -16.59 -10.58
N GLN A 54 -3.22 -16.69 -9.34
CA GLN A 54 -3.47 -17.99 -8.73
C GLN A 54 -4.78 -18.67 -9.17
N GLY A 55 -5.53 -18.08 -10.12
CA GLY A 55 -6.50 -18.80 -10.95
C GLY A 55 -7.41 -19.79 -10.21
N ASN A 56 -8.52 -19.30 -9.67
CA ASN A 56 -9.67 -20.09 -9.15
C ASN A 56 -9.47 -20.69 -7.75
N ILE A 57 -8.55 -20.13 -6.96
CA ILE A 57 -8.49 -20.43 -5.53
C ILE A 57 -9.81 -19.99 -4.87
N PRO A 58 -10.47 -20.89 -4.11
CA PRO A 58 -11.63 -20.53 -3.29
C PRO A 58 -11.31 -19.37 -2.34
N LEU A 59 -12.27 -18.46 -2.14
CA LEU A 59 -12.07 -17.26 -1.34
C LEU A 59 -11.60 -17.60 0.09
N GLU A 60 -12.05 -18.73 0.62
CA GLU A 60 -11.70 -19.26 1.95
C GLU A 60 -10.20 -19.54 2.10
N LEU A 61 -9.52 -19.88 1.00
CA LEU A 61 -8.06 -20.08 0.95
C LEU A 61 -7.31 -18.79 0.58
N LEU A 62 -7.94 -17.89 -0.17
CA LEU A 62 -7.34 -16.62 -0.57
C LEU A 62 -7.23 -15.63 0.60
N ILE A 63 -8.23 -15.58 1.47
CA ILE A 63 -8.27 -14.68 2.64
C ILE A 63 -7.02 -14.84 3.53
N PRO A 64 -6.66 -16.04 4.03
CA PRO A 64 -5.48 -16.18 4.89
C PRO A 64 -4.18 -15.80 4.17
N LEU A 65 -4.05 -16.08 2.86
CA LEU A 65 -2.88 -15.67 2.07
C LEU A 65 -2.78 -14.14 1.93
N ALA A 66 -3.90 -13.46 1.69
CA ALA A 66 -3.94 -11.99 1.60
C ALA A 66 -3.63 -11.33 2.95
N ILE A 67 -4.13 -11.89 4.05
CA ILE A 67 -3.83 -11.45 5.42
C ILE A 67 -2.33 -11.64 5.72
N GLU A 68 -1.77 -12.80 5.37
CA GLU A 68 -0.34 -13.08 5.56
C GLU A 68 0.53 -12.10 4.75
N LEU A 69 0.18 -11.84 3.49
CA LEU A 69 0.83 -10.82 2.66
C LEU A 69 0.83 -9.45 3.36
N GLY A 70 -0.31 -9.02 3.89
CA GLY A 70 -0.44 -7.78 4.64
C GLY A 70 0.44 -7.73 5.89
N PHE A 71 0.43 -8.79 6.71
CA PHE A 71 1.29 -8.86 7.90
C PHE A 71 2.78 -8.89 7.56
N ASN A 72 3.16 -9.56 6.48
CA ASN A 72 4.54 -9.58 6.00
C ASN A 72 4.97 -8.18 5.55
N ALA A 73 4.12 -7.45 4.84
CA ALA A 73 4.36 -6.05 4.47
C ALA A 73 4.49 -5.15 5.70
N LEU A 74 3.65 -5.33 6.73
CA LEU A 74 3.73 -4.57 7.99
C LEU A 74 5.06 -4.80 8.73
N LYS A 75 5.59 -6.03 8.71
CA LYS A 75 6.83 -6.40 9.41
C LYS A 75 8.10 -6.09 8.61
N ALA A 76 7.99 -5.95 7.28
CA ALA A 76 9.11 -5.64 6.40
C ALA A 76 9.73 -4.27 6.70
N ASP A 77 10.93 -4.03 6.16
CA ASP A 77 11.62 -2.73 6.21
C ASP A 77 11.72 -2.13 7.62
N HIS A 78 11.99 -2.97 8.62
CA HIS A 78 12.04 -2.58 10.03
C HIS A 78 10.73 -1.96 10.56
N GLY A 79 9.58 -2.40 10.04
CA GLY A 79 8.28 -1.92 10.49
C GLY A 79 7.90 -0.55 9.93
N PHE A 80 8.37 -0.21 8.72
CA PHE A 80 8.07 1.08 8.08
C PHE A 80 6.57 1.38 8.05
N PHE A 81 5.75 0.45 7.54
CA PHE A 81 4.31 0.64 7.49
C PHE A 81 3.67 0.72 8.89
N ILE A 82 4.17 -0.03 9.87
CA ILE A 82 3.71 0.09 11.27
C ILE A 82 3.95 1.52 11.77
N GLU A 83 5.11 2.09 11.47
CA GLU A 83 5.43 3.46 11.89
C GLU A 83 4.57 4.50 11.17
N VAL A 84 4.26 4.31 9.88
CA VAL A 84 3.31 5.15 9.13
C VAL A 84 1.90 5.06 9.74
N LEU A 85 1.43 3.85 10.07
CA LEU A 85 0.10 3.63 10.65
C LEU A 85 -0.07 4.27 12.03
N LYS A 86 1.00 4.39 12.83
CA LYS A 86 0.96 5.14 14.10
C LYS A 86 0.62 6.62 13.90
N HIS A 87 0.90 7.16 12.70
CA HIS A 87 0.64 8.54 12.29
C HIS A 87 -0.38 8.58 11.16
N TRP A 88 -1.35 7.66 11.15
CA TRP A 88 -2.30 7.49 10.03
C TRP A 88 -3.00 8.79 9.59
N HIS A 89 -3.33 9.69 10.53
CA HIS A 89 -3.99 10.96 10.21
C HIS A 89 -3.18 11.82 9.23
N ASP A 90 -1.85 11.76 9.29
CA ASP A 90 -0.96 12.52 8.41
C ASP A 90 -0.91 11.94 6.99
N TYR A 91 -1.24 10.64 6.85
CA TYR A 91 -1.07 9.89 5.61
C TYR A 91 -2.38 9.41 4.98
N SER A 92 -3.52 9.56 5.64
CA SER A 92 -4.82 9.05 5.16
C SER A 92 -5.30 9.70 3.86
N HIS A 93 -4.83 10.91 3.57
CA HIS A 93 -5.11 11.62 2.31
C HIS A 93 -3.93 11.62 1.33
N SER A 94 -2.87 10.86 1.63
CA SER A 94 -1.69 10.78 0.78
C SER A 94 -1.97 10.07 -0.55
N GLN A 95 -1.13 10.30 -1.54
CA GLN A 95 -1.16 9.53 -2.80
C GLN A 95 -1.02 8.03 -2.55
N ALA A 96 -0.28 7.63 -1.51
CA ALA A 96 -0.09 6.23 -1.18
C ALA A 96 -1.37 5.55 -0.68
N ALA A 97 -2.23 6.28 0.04
CA ALA A 97 -3.55 5.80 0.41
C ALA A 97 -4.43 5.61 -0.83
N GLN A 98 -4.45 6.58 -1.74
CA GLN A 98 -5.19 6.50 -3.01
C GLN A 98 -4.72 5.33 -3.90
N ILE A 99 -3.41 5.04 -3.92
CA ILE A 99 -2.84 3.89 -4.62
C ILE A 99 -3.37 2.58 -4.04
N LEU A 100 -3.32 2.42 -2.72
CA LEU A 100 -3.85 1.21 -2.07
C LEU A 100 -5.36 1.06 -2.29
N GLU A 101 -6.10 2.15 -2.18
CA GLU A 101 -7.54 2.20 -2.45
C GLU A 101 -7.86 1.69 -3.86
N LYS A 102 -7.13 2.20 -4.87
CA LYS A 102 -7.26 1.76 -6.26
C LYS A 102 -6.97 0.27 -6.43
N HIS A 103 -5.87 -0.23 -5.87
CA HIS A 103 -5.52 -1.65 -5.96
C HIS A 103 -6.55 -2.55 -5.28
N PHE A 104 -7.04 -2.16 -4.10
CA PHE A 104 -8.09 -2.88 -3.39
C PHE A 104 -9.39 -2.90 -4.19
N PHE A 105 -9.73 -1.79 -4.85
CA PHE A 105 -10.93 -1.69 -5.66
C PHE A 105 -10.85 -2.62 -6.88
N GLU A 106 -9.72 -2.63 -7.57
CA GLU A 106 -9.48 -3.54 -8.69
C GLU A 106 -9.55 -5.01 -8.27
N VAL A 107 -8.95 -5.36 -7.12
CA VAL A 107 -8.99 -6.70 -6.53
C VAL A 107 -10.43 -7.10 -6.15
N GLY A 108 -11.18 -6.18 -5.53
CA GLY A 108 -12.58 -6.40 -5.18
C GLY A 108 -13.44 -6.67 -6.41
N LEU A 109 -13.34 -5.81 -7.44
CA LEU A 109 -14.05 -6.00 -8.71
C LEU A 109 -13.73 -7.35 -9.36
N TYR A 110 -12.45 -7.73 -9.41
CA TYR A 110 -12.05 -9.03 -9.94
C TYR A 110 -12.64 -10.20 -9.14
N THR A 111 -12.56 -10.12 -7.81
CA THR A 111 -13.02 -11.22 -6.92
C THR A 111 -14.53 -11.42 -7.01
N PHE A 112 -15.30 -10.32 -7.01
CA PHE A 112 -16.76 -10.40 -7.08
C PHE A 112 -17.28 -10.75 -8.48
N SER A 113 -16.63 -10.26 -9.55
CA SER A 113 -17.03 -10.61 -10.93
C SER A 113 -16.82 -12.09 -11.27
N ARG A 114 -15.92 -12.80 -10.57
CA ARG A 114 -15.78 -14.26 -10.67
C ARG A 114 -16.93 -15.05 -10.05
N ASN A 115 -17.78 -14.42 -9.24
CA ASN A 115 -18.94 -15.05 -8.61
C ASN A 115 -20.26 -14.42 -9.14
N PRO A 116 -20.52 -14.43 -10.46
CA PRO A 116 -21.61 -13.67 -11.08
C PRO A 116 -23.01 -14.17 -10.72
N HIS A 117 -23.13 -15.36 -10.10
CA HIS A 117 -24.42 -15.91 -9.68
C HIS A 117 -25.08 -15.11 -8.54
N GLN A 118 -24.38 -14.18 -7.91
CA GLN A 118 -24.91 -13.44 -6.77
C GLN A 118 -25.21 -11.97 -7.07
N TRP A 119 -24.37 -11.24 -7.82
CA TRP A 119 -24.49 -9.77 -7.97
C TRP A 119 -24.26 -9.28 -9.40
N ASP A 120 -25.03 -8.27 -9.85
CA ASP A 120 -24.76 -7.56 -11.09
C ASP A 120 -23.56 -6.59 -10.96
N PHE A 121 -23.05 -6.10 -12.09
CA PHE A 121 -21.85 -5.24 -12.14
C PHE A 121 -21.99 -3.94 -11.33
N GLU A 122 -23.16 -3.29 -11.37
CA GLU A 122 -23.39 -2.03 -10.65
C GLU A 122 -23.42 -2.27 -9.13
N GLN A 123 -24.03 -3.38 -8.68
CA GLN A 123 -24.02 -3.78 -7.28
C GLN A 123 -22.61 -4.09 -6.79
N VAL A 124 -21.80 -4.77 -7.60
CA VAL A 124 -20.39 -5.08 -7.28
C VAL A 124 -19.59 -3.79 -7.11
N LYS A 125 -19.72 -2.86 -8.06
CA LYS A 125 -19.05 -1.56 -8.03
C LYS A 125 -19.42 -0.75 -6.77
N HIS A 126 -20.70 -0.67 -6.44
CA HIS A 126 -21.17 0.06 -5.25
C HIS A 126 -20.70 -0.59 -3.94
N LYS A 127 -20.75 -1.92 -3.83
CA LYS A 127 -20.28 -2.65 -2.64
C LYS A 127 -18.77 -2.47 -2.44
N CYS A 128 -17.96 -2.57 -3.50
CA CYS A 128 -16.52 -2.31 -3.42
C CYS A 128 -16.25 -0.89 -2.92
N PHE A 129 -16.96 0.11 -3.45
CA PHE A 129 -16.77 1.50 -3.04
C PHE A 129 -17.03 1.68 -1.54
N VAL A 130 -18.14 1.16 -1.01
CA VAL A 130 -18.52 1.28 0.42
C VAL A 130 -17.56 0.54 1.37
N ILE A 131 -16.94 -0.57 0.93
CA ILE A 131 -16.03 -1.34 1.78
C ILE A 131 -14.65 -0.68 1.88
N ILE A 132 -14.25 0.03 0.82
CA ILE A 132 -12.87 0.52 0.65
C ILE A 132 -12.74 2.00 1.04
N ASN A 133 -13.81 2.79 0.91
CA ASN A 133 -13.87 4.20 1.31
C ASN A 133 -14.47 4.41 2.69
#